data_AF-A0A2M7F137-F1
#
_entry.id   AF-A0A2M7F137-F1
#
_cell.length_a   1.000
_cell.length_b   1.000
_cell.length_c   1.000
_cell.angle_alpha   90.00
_cell.angle_beta   90.00
_cell.angle_gamma   90.00
#
_symmetry.space_group_name_H-M   'P 1'
#
loop_
_entity.id
_entity.type
_entity.pdbx_description
1 polymer ?
#
loop_
_entity_poly.entity_id
_entity_poly.type
_entity_poly.pdbx_seq_one_letter_code
_entity_poly.pdbx_strand_id
1 'polypeptide(L)'
;MKVFKFILTLTVVSLLTACVGGHPPVGADKSADRGTDGKHLNQLQAGIWVDPNGCDHWIIDDGVEGYLSPRLDRYGKPVCSGIAPPTVATGNFKRGSKVPDLL
;
A
#
# COMPACT_ATOMS: atom_id res chain seq x y z
N MET A 1 38.75 -24.75 0.59
CA MET A 1 38.60 -23.43 -0.08
C MET A 1 37.54 -23.42 -1.19
N LYS A 2 37.51 -24.38 -2.13
CA LYS A 2 36.53 -24.39 -3.24
C LYS A 2 35.08 -24.58 -2.78
N VAL A 3 34.84 -25.49 -1.83
CA VAL A 3 33.50 -25.76 -1.26
C VAL A 3 32.92 -24.54 -0.53
N PHE A 4 33.76 -23.83 0.24
CA PHE A 4 33.33 -22.64 0.98
C PHE A 4 32.93 -21.49 0.04
N LYS A 5 33.67 -21.30 -1.07
CA LYS A 5 33.31 -20.33 -2.11
C LYS A 5 31.96 -20.68 -2.72
N PHE A 6 31.70 -21.96 -3.01
CA PHE A 6 30.43 -22.41 -3.58
C PHE A 6 29.22 -22.17 -2.66
N ILE A 7 29.37 -22.45 -1.37
CA ILE A 7 28.31 -22.19 -0.38
C ILE A 7 28.02 -20.68 -0.29
N LEU A 8 29.07 -19.86 -0.31
CA LEU A 8 28.93 -18.40 -0.29
C LEU A 8 28.25 -17.86 -1.55
N THR A 9 28.60 -18.36 -2.75
CA THR A 9 27.89 -17.95 -3.97
C THR A 9 26.44 -18.39 -3.96
N LEU A 10 26.14 -19.60 -3.49
CA LEU A 10 24.77 -20.12 -3.47
C LEU A 10 23.87 -19.33 -2.51
N THR A 11 24.40 -18.97 -1.33
CA THR A 11 23.70 -18.13 -0.35
C THR A 11 23.46 -16.71 -0.87
N VAL A 12 24.45 -16.09 -1.51
CA VAL A 12 24.29 -14.77 -2.13
C VAL A 12 23.24 -14.81 -3.25
N VAL A 13 23.30 -15.81 -4.13
CA VAL A 13 22.32 -15.96 -5.24
C VAL A 13 20.90 -16.18 -4.70
N SER A 14 20.73 -17.01 -3.68
CA SER A 14 19.41 -17.25 -3.09
C SER A 14 18.83 -16.03 -2.37
N LEU A 15 19.67 -15.21 -1.72
CA LEU A 15 19.25 -13.92 -1.15
C LEU A 15 18.82 -12.89 -2.22
N LEU A 16 19.50 -12.87 -3.37
CA LEU A 16 19.18 -11.96 -4.48
C LEU A 16 17.87 -12.32 -5.20
N THR A 17 17.49 -13.60 -5.24
CA THR A 17 16.27 -14.04 -5.94
C THR A 17 14.95 -13.61 -5.28
N ALA A 18 14.97 -13.23 -4.00
CA ALA A 18 13.77 -12.78 -3.29
C ALA A 18 13.20 -11.44 -3.80
N CYS A 19 13.96 -10.67 -4.56
CA CYS A 19 13.56 -9.33 -5.00
C CYS A 19 12.72 -9.30 -6.28
N VAL A 20 12.56 -10.43 -6.98
CA VAL A 20 12.07 -10.43 -8.39
C VAL A 20 10.83 -11.30 -8.64
N GLY A 21 10.27 -11.95 -7.61
CA GLY A 21 9.27 -13.02 -7.80
C GLY A 21 8.17 -13.04 -6.76
N GLY A 22 7.37 -11.96 -6.68
CA GLY A 22 6.26 -11.86 -5.72
C GLY A 22 4.87 -11.73 -6.33
N HIS A 23 4.73 -11.09 -7.50
CA HIS A 23 3.41 -10.73 -8.01
C HIS A 23 3.23 -11.09 -9.50
N PRO A 24 2.08 -11.68 -9.87
CA PRO A 24 1.72 -11.85 -11.27
C PRO A 24 1.63 -10.48 -11.97
N PRO A 25 1.74 -10.43 -13.31
CA PRO A 25 1.62 -9.20 -14.07
C PRO A 25 0.37 -8.41 -13.67
N VAL A 26 0.54 -7.13 -13.36
CA VAL A 26 -0.57 -6.27 -12.96
C VAL A 26 -1.36 -5.89 -14.21
N GLY A 27 -2.51 -6.53 -14.39
CA GLY A 27 -3.43 -6.23 -15.49
C GLY A 27 -4.07 -4.84 -15.39
N ALA A 28 -4.97 -4.55 -16.33
CA ALA A 28 -5.76 -3.31 -16.34
C ALA A 28 -6.69 -3.20 -15.11
N ASP A 29 -7.11 -4.34 -14.56
CA ASP A 29 -7.94 -4.38 -13.36
C ASP A 29 -7.15 -4.01 -12.09
N LYS A 30 -7.51 -2.86 -11.51
CA LYS A 30 -6.95 -2.30 -10.27
C LYS A 30 -7.88 -2.49 -9.06
N SER A 31 -8.89 -3.36 -9.16
CA SER A 31 -9.84 -3.63 -8.07
C SER A 31 -9.32 -4.62 -7.02
N ALA A 32 -8.23 -5.32 -7.32
CA ALA A 32 -7.62 -6.31 -6.46
C ALA A 32 -6.29 -5.83 -5.90
N ASP A 33 -6.19 -5.94 -4.58
CA ASP A 33 -4.94 -6.01 -3.84
C ASP A 33 -4.27 -7.37 -4.12
N ARG A 34 -2.94 -7.38 -4.26
CA ARG A 34 -2.19 -8.54 -4.74
C ARG A 34 -0.95 -8.74 -3.90
N GLY A 35 -0.68 -9.99 -3.55
CA GLY A 35 0.52 -10.32 -2.80
C GLY A 35 0.19 -11.08 -1.53
N THR A 36 0.86 -10.67 -0.46
CA THR A 36 0.59 -11.19 0.88
C THR A 36 -0.70 -10.54 1.37
N ASP A 37 -1.64 -11.35 1.87
CA ASP A 37 -2.99 -10.88 2.24
C ASP A 37 -3.85 -10.38 1.05
N GLY A 38 -3.54 -10.80 -0.19
CA GLY A 38 -4.27 -10.35 -1.38
C GLY A 38 -5.80 -10.57 -1.33
N LYS A 39 -6.56 -9.50 -1.57
CA LYS A 39 -8.03 -9.50 -1.58
C LYS A 39 -8.59 -8.43 -2.52
N HIS A 40 -9.91 -8.33 -2.62
CA HIS A 40 -10.52 -7.23 -3.38
C HIS A 40 -10.55 -5.95 -2.54
N LEU A 41 -10.27 -4.78 -3.13
CA LEU A 41 -10.14 -3.50 -2.41
C LEU A 41 -11.41 -3.08 -1.66
N ASN A 42 -12.57 -3.60 -2.07
CA ASN A 42 -13.85 -3.38 -1.35
C ASN A 42 -13.91 -4.03 0.04
N GLN A 43 -12.97 -4.92 0.38
CA GLN A 43 -12.86 -5.52 1.72
C GLN A 43 -12.07 -4.63 2.68
N LEU A 44 -11.35 -3.64 2.15
CA LEU A 44 -10.61 -2.65 2.92
C LEU A 44 -11.49 -1.46 3.26
N GLN A 45 -11.10 -0.73 4.30
CA GLN A 45 -11.82 0.45 4.77
C GLN A 45 -11.03 1.70 4.44
N ALA A 46 -11.62 2.59 3.64
CA ALA A 46 -11.05 3.91 3.43
C ALA A 46 -11.30 4.84 4.62
N GLY A 47 -10.28 5.63 4.97
CA GLY A 47 -10.39 6.85 5.76
C GLY A 47 -10.12 8.09 4.90
N ILE A 48 -9.90 9.23 5.56
CA ILE A 48 -9.55 10.49 4.91
C ILE A 48 -8.20 10.97 5.41
N TRP A 49 -7.26 11.22 4.49
CA TRP A 49 -6.07 12.00 4.76
C TRP A 49 -6.24 13.42 4.25
N VAL A 50 -5.87 14.40 5.05
CA VAL A 50 -5.94 15.82 4.68
C VAL A 50 -4.55 16.27 4.26
N ASP A 51 -4.40 16.71 3.01
CA ASP A 51 -3.12 17.19 2.49
C ASP A 51 -2.70 18.55 3.11
N PRO A 52 -1.46 19.03 2.87
CA PRO A 52 -1.00 20.31 3.41
C PRO A 52 -1.83 21.53 2.97
N ASN A 53 -2.60 21.43 1.88
CA ASN A 53 -3.49 22.48 1.42
C ASN A 53 -4.88 22.41 2.11
N GLY A 54 -5.11 21.41 2.95
CA GLY A 54 -6.37 21.20 3.65
C GLY A 54 -7.39 20.38 2.86
N CYS A 55 -6.99 19.71 1.78
CA CYS A 55 -7.91 18.96 0.93
C CYS A 55 -7.84 17.45 1.18
N ASP A 56 -9.00 16.81 1.04
CA ASP A 56 -9.26 15.43 1.37
C ASP A 56 -8.75 14.46 0.29
N HIS A 57 -8.14 13.38 0.75
CA HIS A 57 -7.80 12.20 -0.04
C HIS A 57 -8.38 10.96 0.63
N TRP A 58 -8.94 10.06 -0.16
CA TRP A 58 -9.20 8.70 0.31
C TRP A 58 -7.86 8.03 0.58
N ILE A 59 -7.72 7.44 1.77
CA ILE A 59 -6.54 6.68 2.15
C ILE A 59 -6.95 5.30 2.66
N ILE A 60 -6.24 4.28 2.22
CA ILE A 60 -6.27 2.93 2.76
C ILE A 60 -4.83 2.54 3.06
N ASP A 61 -4.64 1.93 4.21
CA ASP A 61 -3.37 1.39 4.65
C ASP A 61 -3.59 -0.10 4.93
N ASP A 62 -3.02 -0.93 4.06
CA ASP A 62 -3.07 -2.39 4.12
C ASP A 62 -1.74 -2.95 4.69
N GLY A 63 -1.15 -2.24 5.66
CA GLY A 63 0.14 -2.58 6.25
C GLY A 63 1.29 -1.96 5.45
N VAL A 64 2.06 -2.78 4.73
CA VAL A 64 3.19 -2.28 3.91
C VAL A 64 2.70 -1.60 2.62
N GLU A 65 1.48 -1.91 2.20
CA GLU A 65 0.87 -1.41 0.96
C GLU A 65 -0.18 -0.35 1.27
N GLY A 66 -0.21 0.72 0.47
CA GLY A 66 -1.11 1.85 0.67
C GLY A 66 -1.79 2.29 -0.62
N TYR A 67 -3.04 2.73 -0.50
CA TYR A 67 -3.82 3.28 -1.60
C TYR A 67 -4.24 4.70 -1.26
N LEU A 68 -4.06 5.60 -2.23
CA LEU A 68 -4.41 7.00 -2.06
C LEU A 68 -5.04 7.55 -3.34
N SER A 69 -6.15 8.25 -3.20
CA SER A 69 -6.77 8.98 -4.32
C SER A 69 -7.40 10.28 -3.85
N PRO A 70 -7.36 11.35 -4.66
CA PRO A 70 -8.05 12.59 -4.32
C PRO A 70 -9.55 12.36 -4.14
N ARG A 71 -10.12 12.92 -3.07
CA ARG A 71 -11.57 12.95 -2.93
C ARG A 71 -12.10 14.12 -3.74
N LEU A 72 -12.79 13.81 -4.83
CA LEU A 72 -13.34 14.81 -5.74
C LEU A 72 -14.85 14.98 -5.53
N ASP A 73 -15.33 16.19 -5.75
CA ASP A 73 -16.76 16.46 -5.88
C ASP A 73 -17.28 16.00 -7.24
N ARG A 74 -18.60 16.16 -7.46
CA ARG A 74 -19.26 15.77 -8.72
C ARG A 74 -18.77 16.55 -9.96
N TYR A 75 -17.99 17.61 -9.78
CA TYR A 75 -17.42 18.45 -10.84
C TYR A 75 -15.92 18.20 -11.02
N GLY A 76 -15.34 17.25 -10.30
CA GLY A 76 -13.91 16.93 -10.35
C GLY A 76 -13.04 17.90 -9.55
N LYS A 77 -13.62 18.74 -8.67
CA LYS A 77 -12.84 19.61 -7.79
C LYS A 77 -12.44 18.88 -6.51
N PRO A 78 -11.25 19.15 -5.94
CA PRO A 78 -10.88 18.62 -4.63
C PRO A 78 -11.91 19.02 -3.56
N VAL A 79 -12.28 18.06 -2.73
CA VAL A 79 -13.06 18.30 -1.52
C VAL A 79 -12.08 18.73 -0.41
N CYS A 80 -12.37 19.81 0.30
CA CYS A 80 -11.55 20.27 1.42
C CYS A 80 -12.48 20.46 2.62
N SER A 81 -12.75 19.36 3.34
CA SER A 81 -13.87 19.28 4.29
C SER A 81 -13.55 19.79 5.69
N GLY A 82 -12.27 19.88 6.06
CA GLY A 82 -11.84 20.22 7.41
C GLY A 82 -12.10 19.10 8.44
N ILE A 83 -12.30 17.85 8.01
CA ILE A 83 -12.57 16.70 8.89
C ILE A 83 -11.39 16.37 9.82
N ALA A 84 -10.17 16.78 9.47
CA ALA A 84 -8.96 16.64 10.27
C ALA A 84 -7.99 17.80 9.97
N PRO A 85 -6.98 18.06 10.84
CA PRO A 85 -5.91 18.99 10.54
C PRO A 85 -5.10 18.58 9.31
N PRO A 86 -4.41 19.52 8.63
CA PRO A 86 -3.48 19.18 7.56
C PRO A 86 -2.46 18.13 8.01
N THR A 87 -2.10 17.24 7.09
CA THR A 87 -1.19 16.09 7.27
C THR A 87 -1.72 14.95 8.14
N VAL A 88 -2.98 15.01 8.61
CA VAL A 88 -3.57 13.97 9.48
C VAL A 88 -4.50 13.05 8.69
N ALA A 89 -4.39 11.74 8.95
CA ALA A 89 -5.35 10.73 8.50
C ALA A 89 -6.37 10.41 9.61
N THR A 90 -7.64 10.30 9.24
CA THR A 90 -8.76 10.00 10.14
C THR A 90 -9.64 8.87 9.58
N GLY A 91 -10.37 8.21 10.48
CA GLY A 91 -11.18 7.03 10.18
C GLY A 91 -10.41 5.71 10.36
N ASN A 92 -11.05 4.61 9.99
CA ASN A 92 -10.50 3.26 10.16
C ASN A 92 -9.65 2.82 8.96
N PHE A 93 -8.74 3.68 8.49
CA PHE A 93 -7.98 3.46 7.25
C PHE A 93 -7.03 2.26 7.28
N LYS A 94 -6.65 1.78 8.48
CA LYS A 94 -5.86 0.55 8.71
C LYS A 94 -6.69 -0.74 8.82
N ARG A 95 -8.02 -0.65 8.71
CA ARG A 95 -8.90 -1.81 8.90
C ARG A 95 -8.97 -2.63 7.63
N GLY A 96 -8.70 -3.93 7.76
CA GLY A 96 -8.79 -4.89 6.66
C GLY A 96 -7.49 -5.66 6.46
N SER A 97 -6.37 -5.18 7.01
CA SER A 97 -5.08 -5.85 6.95
C SER A 97 -4.80 -6.72 8.18
N LYS A 98 -4.04 -7.79 7.96
CA LYS A 98 -3.29 -8.48 9.03
C LYS A 98 -1.79 -8.24 8.95
N VAL A 99 -1.34 -7.50 7.95
CA VAL A 99 0.07 -7.18 7.75
C VAL A 99 0.46 -6.07 8.73
N PRO A 100 1.44 -6.31 9.62
CA PRO A 100 1.84 -5.30 10.59
C PRO A 100 2.60 -4.16 9.91
N ASP A 101 2.29 -2.93 10.32
CA ASP A 101 3.03 -1.73 9.94
C ASP A 101 4.13 -1.48 10.98
N LEU A 102 5.35 -1.91 10.65
CA LEU A 102 6.49 -1.94 11.56
C LEU A 102 7.50 -0.80 11.31
N LEU A 103 7.20 0.09 10.36
CA LEU A 103 8.08 1.19 9.94
C LEU A 103 7.59 2.55 10.44
#